data_AF-A0A8S3RXR4-F1
#
_entry.id   AF-A0A8S3RXR4-F1
#
_cell.length_a   1.000
_cell.length_b   1.000
_cell.length_c   1.000
_cell.angle_alpha   90.00
_cell.angle_beta   90.00
_cell.angle_gamma   90.00
#
_symmetry.space_group_name_H-M   'P 1'
#
loop_
_entity.id
_entity.type
_entity.pdbx_description
1 polymer ?
#
loop_
_entity_poly.entity_id
_entity_poly.type
_entity_poly.pdbx_seq_one_letter_code
_entity_poly.pdbx_strand_id
1 'polypeptide(L)'
;MIIDKLEVEPLTSLIRFKYVLSCVTPVCNALNAAYETCLKEEKCVICQNSISHEDTVVVLGEKGSQSVNKASKSRQDNVFTSAGQKLHQNCRKSYTNPKYIALANKDIKHETSNVPTLRSKVEFDFKRHCLFCGQLADAVIGRKRKSDVYPVRTSEFQCKIEDICRQREDEWALEVRGRLAFVQDLHAADALYHQTCSVNFRTLKQTPLAFSPPAKRPKTQAGRKSSLSESFLFAAKYLQQNEDEQITVADLVTKMSEHCGIDDAYGVQHMKNKLQEHFGDKLQKGNDIPNFVAESFLQYVADNVDHNSGTLDGNNTFHGMGIMAAVTPGSFGTKPIPRIDVTSEQIALLAKINISYYKPSESNQMASCVYSNLRKMNYKDVDCSYMVNLLWKVSWPLRSPMPGWSGYMQMVQEGTYPGKSSFVFLPMIDLNPSDLSCIYSTLKFICKEAHRYQKPPVVTFDQPLYWKALCIVTNEKTESDIKQMVLRLGGFHTEMSFLGSIGRLMAGSGLHEVLETVYASNAVNHMLSGKAVSRAVRGFMMVENALHILLMKESFRVSLPNAHETDTEADSSECDEIVEKACELYDRFVAGEETTESVEQSSILSEISTKLEATKRNCVNQEHHLCG
;
A
#
# COMPACT_ATOMS: atom_id res chain seq x y z
N MET A 1 -32.42 -16.88 -20.53
CA MET A 1 -32.34 -17.24 -19.09
C MET A 1 -32.59 -16.06 -18.15
N ILE A 2 -31.76 -14.99 -18.13
CA ILE A 2 -32.03 -13.79 -17.31
C ILE A 2 -33.30 -13.06 -17.80
N ILE A 3 -33.41 -12.83 -19.12
CA ILE A 3 -34.54 -12.12 -19.75
C ILE A 3 -35.86 -12.87 -19.49
N ASP A 4 -35.92 -14.17 -19.80
CA ASP A 4 -37.12 -14.99 -19.59
C ASP A 4 -37.59 -15.01 -18.14
N LYS A 5 -36.68 -14.95 -17.15
CA LYS A 5 -37.05 -14.85 -15.73
C LYS A 5 -37.56 -13.47 -15.33
N LEU A 6 -36.98 -12.41 -15.90
CA LEU A 6 -37.46 -11.05 -15.72
C LEU A 6 -38.88 -10.86 -16.28
N GLU A 7 -39.24 -11.56 -17.37
CA GLU A 7 -40.61 -11.51 -17.94
C GLU A 7 -41.66 -12.30 -17.13
N VAL A 8 -41.23 -13.24 -16.27
CA VAL A 8 -42.12 -14.15 -15.52
C VAL A 8 -42.40 -13.68 -14.08
N GLU A 9 -41.61 -12.76 -13.54
CA GLU A 9 -41.90 -12.10 -12.26
C GLU A 9 -42.97 -11.00 -12.44
N PRO A 10 -43.93 -10.83 -11.51
CA PRO A 10 -44.97 -9.81 -11.65
C PRO A 10 -44.33 -8.43 -11.80
N LEU A 11 -44.91 -7.59 -12.67
CA LEU A 11 -44.42 -6.26 -13.06
C LEU A 11 -43.82 -5.43 -11.89
N THR A 12 -44.32 -5.65 -10.67
CA THR A 12 -43.87 -5.12 -9.37
C THR A 12 -42.39 -5.36 -9.02
N SER A 13 -41.76 -6.45 -9.46
CA SER A 13 -40.31 -6.74 -9.23
C SER A 13 -39.42 -6.00 -10.24
N LEU A 14 -39.88 -5.84 -11.48
CA LEU A 14 -39.23 -5.04 -12.53
C LEU A 14 -39.31 -3.52 -12.25
N ILE A 15 -40.40 -3.14 -11.61
CA ILE A 15 -40.78 -1.80 -11.13
C ILE A 15 -39.75 -1.30 -10.09
N ARG A 16 -39.38 -2.11 -9.09
CA ARG A 16 -38.30 -1.73 -8.14
C ARG A 16 -36.91 -1.61 -8.78
N PHE A 17 -36.65 -2.29 -9.89
CA PHE A 17 -35.42 -2.12 -10.67
C PHE A 17 -35.40 -0.81 -11.46
N LYS A 18 -36.58 -0.36 -11.94
CA LYS A 18 -36.79 0.93 -12.60
C LYS A 18 -36.63 2.10 -11.63
N TYR A 19 -37.05 1.92 -10.37
CA TYR A 19 -36.76 2.87 -9.28
C TYR A 19 -35.26 3.10 -9.12
N VAL A 20 -34.42 2.06 -9.15
CA VAL A 20 -32.97 2.20 -9.04
C VAL A 20 -32.36 2.95 -10.23
N LEU A 21 -32.74 2.64 -11.47
CA LEU A 21 -32.21 3.37 -12.64
C LEU A 21 -32.56 4.87 -12.55
N SER A 22 -33.73 5.17 -11.99
CA SER A 22 -34.17 6.53 -11.65
C SER A 22 -33.54 7.10 -10.39
N CYS A 23 -32.94 6.27 -9.51
CA CYS A 23 -32.24 6.67 -8.31
C CYS A 23 -30.76 6.94 -8.55
N VAL A 24 -30.08 6.38 -9.55
CA VAL A 24 -28.62 6.65 -9.71
C VAL A 24 -28.33 8.11 -10.06
N THR A 25 -29.23 8.82 -10.75
CA THR A 25 -29.06 10.25 -11.08
C THR A 25 -29.46 11.20 -9.92
N PRO A 26 -30.56 10.96 -9.19
CA PRO A 26 -30.94 11.73 -8.01
C PRO A 26 -30.27 11.27 -6.71
N VAL A 27 -29.68 10.08 -6.60
CA VAL A 27 -28.88 9.66 -5.43
C VAL A 27 -27.58 10.46 -5.38
N CYS A 28 -26.98 10.86 -6.50
CA CYS A 28 -25.91 11.86 -6.50
C CYS A 28 -26.39 13.25 -6.02
N ASN A 29 -27.64 13.63 -6.31
CA ASN A 29 -28.21 14.91 -5.87
C ASN A 29 -28.78 14.87 -4.45
N ALA A 30 -29.28 13.73 -3.99
CA ALA A 30 -29.82 13.47 -2.66
C ALA A 30 -28.72 13.11 -1.67
N LEU A 31 -27.62 12.49 -2.11
CA LEU A 31 -26.38 12.43 -1.33
C LEU A 31 -25.82 13.85 -1.15
N ASN A 32 -25.80 14.71 -2.18
CA ASN A 32 -25.39 16.10 -2.00
C ASN A 32 -26.34 16.90 -1.08
N ALA A 33 -27.66 16.74 -1.21
CA ALA A 33 -28.63 17.45 -0.38
C ALA A 33 -28.71 16.93 1.07
N ALA A 34 -28.55 15.62 1.29
CA ALA A 34 -28.49 15.02 2.62
C ALA A 34 -27.13 15.25 3.31
N TYR A 35 -26.04 15.39 2.52
CA TYR A 35 -24.72 15.75 3.03
C TYR A 35 -24.66 17.22 3.50
N GLU A 36 -25.44 18.12 2.89
CA GLU A 36 -25.49 19.54 3.31
C GLU A 36 -26.48 19.84 4.46
N THR A 37 -27.39 18.94 4.82
CA THR A 37 -28.37 19.21 5.90
C THR A 37 -28.13 18.45 7.21
N CYS A 38 -27.11 17.58 7.32
CA CYS A 38 -26.91 16.78 8.53
C CYS A 38 -25.48 16.67 9.09
N LEU A 39 -24.61 17.67 8.87
CA LEU A 39 -23.35 17.80 9.62
C LEU A 39 -23.31 19.11 10.40
N LYS A 40 -24.02 19.14 11.54
CA LYS A 40 -23.35 19.69 12.72
C LYS A 40 -22.47 18.56 13.23
N GLU A 41 -21.16 18.65 13.03
CA GLU A 41 -20.21 17.74 13.65
C GLU A 41 -20.46 17.69 15.15
N GLU A 42 -21.15 16.65 15.62
CA GLU A 42 -21.31 16.44 17.05
C GLU A 42 -19.98 15.91 17.58
N LYS A 43 -19.31 16.75 18.36
CA LYS A 43 -18.04 16.39 19.00
C LYS A 43 -18.30 15.76 20.36
N CYS A 44 -17.50 14.75 20.69
CA CYS A 44 -17.51 14.17 22.02
C CYS A 44 -17.00 15.20 23.03
N VAL A 45 -17.79 15.51 24.05
CA VAL A 45 -17.45 16.57 25.03
C VAL A 45 -16.19 16.27 25.84
N ILE A 46 -15.75 15.00 25.89
CA ILE A 46 -14.56 14.58 26.65
C ILE A 46 -13.30 14.61 25.78
N CYS A 47 -13.31 14.01 24.57
CA CYS A 47 -12.11 13.90 23.73
C CYS A 47 -12.05 14.92 22.58
N GLN A 48 -13.12 15.71 22.37
CA GLN A 48 -13.27 16.73 21.33
C GLN A 48 -13.16 16.22 19.88
N ASN A 49 -12.99 14.91 19.69
CA ASN A 49 -13.04 14.27 18.38
C ASN A 49 -14.49 14.20 17.87
N SER A 50 -14.64 14.22 16.55
CA SER A 50 -15.91 13.99 15.87
C SER A 50 -16.45 12.61 16.22
N ILE A 51 -17.76 12.55 16.46
CA ILE A 51 -18.49 11.30 16.65
C ILE A 51 -18.86 10.77 15.27
N SER A 52 -18.26 9.64 14.88
CA SER A 52 -18.58 8.96 13.62
C SER A 52 -19.83 8.08 13.76
N HIS A 53 -20.45 7.71 12.65
CA HIS A 53 -21.61 6.80 12.64
C HIS A 53 -21.27 5.37 13.10
N GLU A 54 -19.99 5.00 13.13
CA GLU A 54 -19.50 3.70 13.58
C GLU A 54 -19.16 3.67 15.09
N ASP A 55 -19.14 4.84 15.74
CA ASP A 55 -18.79 4.96 17.15
C ASP A 55 -19.93 4.50 18.08
N THR A 56 -19.58 3.82 19.18
CA THR A 56 -20.55 3.51 20.24
C THR A 56 -20.77 4.73 21.14
N VAL A 57 -21.89 5.42 20.98
CA VAL A 57 -22.18 6.72 21.61
C VAL A 57 -23.20 6.57 22.73
N VAL A 58 -23.03 7.36 23.79
CA VAL A 58 -24.00 7.50 24.88
C VAL A 58 -24.49 8.94 24.93
N VAL A 59 -25.82 9.11 24.96
CA VAL A 59 -26.45 10.40 25.26
C VAL A 59 -26.53 10.56 26.78
N LEU A 60 -26.04 11.67 27.30
CA LEU A 60 -26.05 11.96 28.73
C LEU A 60 -27.46 12.34 29.20
N GLY A 61 -28.07 11.55 30.07
CA GLY A 61 -29.17 12.01 30.93
C GLY A 61 -28.65 12.89 32.07
N GLU A 62 -29.54 13.54 32.82
CA GLU A 62 -29.19 14.43 33.95
C GLU A 62 -28.22 13.79 34.96
N LYS A 63 -28.52 12.56 35.40
CA LYS A 63 -27.64 11.80 36.30
C LYS A 63 -26.29 11.46 35.67
N GLY A 64 -26.27 11.22 34.36
CA GLY A 64 -25.04 10.93 33.61
C GLY A 64 -24.13 12.17 33.53
N SER A 65 -24.71 13.33 33.23
CA SER A 65 -24.01 14.62 33.20
C SER A 65 -23.46 15.01 34.57
N GLN A 66 -24.25 14.86 35.64
CA GLN A 66 -23.79 15.10 37.01
C GLN A 66 -22.61 14.19 37.39
N SER A 67 -22.62 12.93 36.94
CA SER A 67 -21.51 12.01 37.19
C SER A 67 -20.22 12.42 36.46
N VAL A 68 -20.32 12.93 35.24
CA VAL A 68 -19.15 13.43 34.48
C VAL A 68 -18.62 14.71 35.10
N ASN A 69 -19.50 15.66 35.47
CA ASN A 69 -19.10 16.90 36.12
C ASN A 69 -18.46 16.66 37.50
N LYS A 70 -18.92 15.64 38.24
CA LYS A 70 -18.30 15.21 39.50
C LYS A 70 -16.90 14.63 39.26
N ALA A 71 -16.73 13.82 38.22
CA ALA A 71 -15.42 13.28 37.84
C ALA A 71 -14.45 14.39 37.40
N SER A 72 -14.92 15.39 36.65
CA SER A 72 -14.14 16.57 36.26
C SER A 72 -13.66 17.37 37.48
N LYS A 73 -14.55 17.67 38.43
CA LYS A 73 -14.17 18.29 39.72
C LYS A 73 -13.14 17.47 40.49
N SER A 74 -13.27 16.13 40.48
CA SER A 74 -12.29 15.25 41.12
C SER A 74 -10.95 15.17 40.38
N ARG A 75 -10.92 15.44 39.07
CA ARG A 75 -9.72 15.50 38.22
C ARG A 75 -9.06 16.89 38.18
N GLN A 76 -9.73 17.92 38.68
CA GLN A 76 -9.32 19.33 38.59
C GLN A 76 -9.15 19.84 37.15
N ASP A 77 -9.96 19.34 36.22
CA ASP A 77 -10.02 19.83 34.84
C ASP A 77 -11.32 20.63 34.59
N ASN A 78 -11.47 21.17 33.38
CA ASN A 78 -12.55 22.10 33.02
C ASN A 78 -13.65 21.47 32.13
N VAL A 79 -13.92 20.17 32.26
CA VAL A 79 -14.96 19.50 31.46
C VAL A 79 -16.34 19.71 32.09
N PHE A 80 -17.16 20.54 31.46
CA PHE A 80 -18.55 20.76 31.87
C PHE A 80 -19.54 20.15 30.88
N THR A 81 -20.43 19.31 31.39
CA THR A 81 -21.48 18.65 30.61
C THR A 81 -22.87 19.04 31.08
N SER A 82 -23.85 18.97 30.18
CA SER A 82 -25.28 19.09 30.43
C SER A 82 -26.07 17.92 29.84
N ALA A 83 -27.32 17.72 30.28
CA ALA A 83 -28.18 16.66 29.75
C ALA A 83 -28.46 16.88 28.26
N GLY A 84 -28.47 15.79 27.48
CA GLY A 84 -28.64 15.79 26.02
C GLY A 84 -27.34 15.74 25.22
N GLN A 85 -26.18 15.98 25.84
CA GLN A 85 -24.89 15.91 25.15
C GLN A 85 -24.43 14.47 24.88
N LYS A 86 -23.72 14.27 23.78
CA LYS A 86 -23.23 12.96 23.32
C LYS A 86 -21.74 12.78 23.60
N LEU A 87 -21.36 11.56 23.95
CA LEU A 87 -19.97 11.18 24.15
C LEU A 87 -19.74 9.71 23.83
N HIS A 88 -18.51 9.37 23.45
CA HIS A 88 -18.13 7.97 23.26
C HIS A 88 -18.31 7.19 24.56
N GLN A 89 -18.89 5.98 24.47
CA GLN A 89 -19.12 5.12 25.63
C GLN A 89 -17.81 4.82 26.38
N ASN A 90 -16.73 4.63 25.63
CA ASN A 90 -15.40 4.40 26.20
C ASN A 90 -14.84 5.64 26.89
N CYS A 91 -15.03 6.84 26.33
CA CYS A 91 -14.68 8.10 27.00
C CYS A 91 -15.44 8.25 28.32
N ARG A 92 -16.73 7.90 28.38
CA ARG A 92 -17.49 7.90 29.66
C ARG A 92 -16.83 7.00 30.69
N LYS A 93 -16.59 5.74 30.29
CA LYS A 93 -16.08 4.69 31.16
C LYS A 93 -14.69 5.04 31.69
N SER A 94 -13.79 5.51 30.84
CA SER A 94 -12.44 5.90 31.26
C SER A 94 -12.47 7.16 32.13
N TYR A 95 -13.27 8.16 31.75
CA TYR A 95 -13.27 9.46 32.40
C TYR A 95 -13.90 9.43 33.81
N THR A 96 -14.98 8.68 34.00
CA THR A 96 -15.69 8.58 35.29
C THR A 96 -15.14 7.50 36.24
N ASN A 97 -14.22 6.66 35.78
CA ASN A 97 -13.68 5.55 36.58
C ASN A 97 -12.69 6.05 37.66
N PRO A 98 -12.91 5.73 38.94
CA PRO A 98 -12.07 6.16 40.07
C PRO A 98 -10.58 5.86 39.91
N LYS A 99 -10.21 4.74 39.27
CA LYS A 99 -8.81 4.36 39.04
C LYS A 99 -8.10 5.35 38.12
N TYR A 100 -8.78 5.79 37.05
CA TYR A 100 -8.23 6.75 36.08
C TYR A 100 -8.30 8.20 36.59
N ILE A 101 -9.24 8.51 37.48
CA ILE A 101 -9.27 9.80 38.20
C ILE A 101 -8.05 9.90 39.13
N ALA A 102 -7.73 8.83 39.87
CA ALA A 102 -6.55 8.78 40.73
C ALA A 102 -5.22 8.86 39.97
N LEU A 103 -5.17 8.32 38.74
CA LEU A 103 -4.03 8.45 37.82
C LEU A 103 -3.87 9.89 37.30
N ALA A 104 -4.95 10.54 36.85
CA ALA A 104 -4.88 11.94 36.41
C ALA A 104 -4.46 12.90 37.53
N ASN A 105 -4.85 12.63 38.77
CA ASN A 105 -4.41 13.39 39.94
C ASN A 105 -2.95 13.10 40.35
N LYS A 106 -2.36 11.99 39.91
CA LYS A 106 -0.91 11.73 40.04
C LYS A 106 -0.10 12.54 39.02
N ASP A 107 -0.64 12.73 37.82
CA ASP A 107 0.01 13.54 36.76
C ASP A 107 0.07 15.03 37.12
N ILE A 108 -0.88 15.56 37.90
CA ILE A 108 -0.82 16.94 38.45
C ILE A 108 0.28 17.10 39.52
N LYS A 109 0.75 16.00 40.14
CA LYS A 109 1.80 16.04 41.17
C LYS A 109 3.21 15.71 40.67
N HIS A 110 3.39 15.43 39.38
CA HIS A 110 4.71 15.17 38.80
C HIS A 110 4.83 15.83 37.42
N GLU A 111 5.11 17.12 37.39
CA GLU A 111 5.93 17.68 36.33
C GLU A 111 7.34 17.10 36.48
N THR A 112 7.63 16.05 35.72
CA THR A 112 8.89 15.84 34.98
C THR A 112 8.86 14.47 34.32
N SER A 113 8.84 14.50 32.98
CA SER A 113 9.32 13.49 32.04
C SER A 113 9.08 11.99 32.37
N ASN A 114 8.23 11.32 31.58
CA ASN A 114 8.69 10.28 30.66
C ASN A 114 7.55 9.66 29.84
N VAL A 115 7.76 9.61 28.52
CA VAL A 115 6.99 8.84 27.54
C VAL A 115 7.41 7.36 27.63
N PRO A 116 6.50 6.37 27.55
CA PRO A 116 6.88 4.97 27.48
C PRO A 116 7.37 4.61 26.07
N THR A 117 8.55 3.99 25.97
CA THR A 117 9.13 3.54 24.70
C THR A 117 9.15 2.01 24.61
N LEU A 118 8.86 1.50 23.41
CA LEU A 118 8.80 0.09 23.02
C LEU A 118 10.18 -0.61 23.01
N ARG A 119 10.10 -1.94 23.05
CA ARG A 119 11.16 -2.92 23.35
C ARG A 119 12.11 -3.20 22.17
N SER A 120 13.40 -2.90 22.31
CA SER A 120 14.53 -3.83 22.08
C SER A 120 15.88 -3.11 22.11
N LYS A 121 16.54 -3.14 23.26
CA LYS A 121 18.00 -3.08 23.42
C LYS A 121 18.29 -3.52 24.84
N VAL A 122 19.34 -4.31 25.04
CA VAL A 122 19.77 -4.74 26.38
C VAL A 122 19.94 -3.48 27.24
N GLU A 123 19.13 -3.38 28.29
CA GLU A 123 19.06 -2.19 29.14
C GLU A 123 20.39 -2.06 29.91
N PHE A 124 21.10 -0.95 29.70
CA PHE A 124 22.34 -0.68 30.41
C PHE A 124 22.00 -0.30 31.86
N ASP A 125 22.22 -1.24 32.78
CA ASP A 125 22.05 -1.03 34.21
C ASP A 125 23.34 -0.49 34.85
N PHE A 126 23.33 0.75 35.34
CA PHE A 126 24.46 1.42 36.00
C PHE A 126 24.96 0.68 37.26
N LYS A 127 24.09 -0.09 37.93
CA LYS A 127 24.44 -0.86 39.14
C LYS A 127 25.12 -2.18 38.82
N ARG A 128 25.01 -2.65 37.58
CA ARG A 128 25.47 -3.99 37.17
C ARG A 128 26.47 -3.96 36.03
N HIS A 129 26.54 -2.89 35.26
CA HIS A 129 27.44 -2.75 34.12
C HIS A 129 28.46 -1.64 34.35
N CYS A 130 29.69 -1.87 33.90
CA CYS A 130 30.74 -0.88 33.94
C CYS A 130 30.42 0.30 33.01
N LEU A 131 30.41 1.51 33.58
CA LEU A 131 30.18 2.78 32.89
C LEU A 131 30.96 2.89 31.58
N PHE A 132 32.22 2.47 31.56
CA PHE A 132 33.11 2.64 30.41
C PHE A 132 32.97 1.54 29.35
N CYS A 133 32.96 0.25 29.73
CA CYS A 133 33.03 -0.83 28.74
C CYS A 133 31.69 -1.49 28.42
N GLY A 134 30.62 -1.25 29.18
CA GLY A 134 29.32 -1.87 28.92
C GLY A 134 29.16 -3.28 29.48
N GLN A 135 30.24 -3.90 29.95
CA GLN A 135 30.23 -5.29 30.44
C GLN A 135 29.85 -5.36 31.93
N LEU A 136 29.34 -6.52 32.35
CA LEU A 136 29.00 -6.80 33.75
C LEU A 136 30.18 -6.48 34.69
N ALA A 137 29.88 -5.73 35.74
CA ALA A 137 30.80 -5.34 36.80
C ALA A 137 30.80 -6.38 37.96
N ASP A 138 30.48 -7.65 37.66
CA ASP A 138 30.45 -8.75 38.64
C ASP A 138 31.80 -9.49 38.70
N ALA A 139 32.35 -9.60 39.91
CA ALA A 139 33.67 -10.17 40.18
C ALA A 139 33.78 -11.71 40.05
N VAL A 140 32.76 -12.43 39.57
CA VAL A 140 32.75 -13.90 39.65
C VAL A 140 32.35 -14.56 38.33
N ILE A 141 33.34 -14.88 37.49
CA ILE A 141 33.36 -16.13 36.70
C ILE A 141 34.83 -16.56 36.53
N GLY A 142 35.20 -17.64 37.22
CA GLY A 142 36.19 -18.65 36.84
C GLY A 142 37.59 -18.19 36.39
N ARG A 143 38.59 -18.43 37.25
CA ARG A 143 40.03 -18.56 36.96
C ARG A 143 40.67 -17.45 36.10
N LYS A 144 40.80 -16.24 36.67
CA LYS A 144 41.93 -15.28 36.57
C LYS A 144 41.46 -13.98 37.23
N ARG A 145 42.31 -13.32 38.04
CA ARG A 145 42.00 -12.06 38.77
C ARG A 145 41.32 -11.06 37.81
N LYS A 146 40.01 -10.82 37.97
CA LYS A 146 39.22 -9.91 37.14
C LYS A 146 39.07 -8.58 37.88
N SER A 147 39.77 -7.56 37.38
CA SER A 147 39.52 -6.11 37.49
C SER A 147 38.76 -5.59 38.71
N ASP A 148 39.44 -4.80 39.55
CA ASP A 148 38.83 -4.08 40.68
C ASP A 148 37.68 -3.17 40.22
N VAL A 149 36.50 -3.31 40.85
CA VAL A 149 35.29 -2.56 40.54
C VAL A 149 35.10 -1.46 41.59
N TYR A 150 34.83 -0.23 41.15
CA TYR A 150 34.65 0.92 42.01
C TYR A 150 33.32 1.62 41.72
N PRO A 151 32.61 2.10 42.76
CA PRO A 151 31.45 2.95 42.60
C PRO A 151 31.85 4.41 42.33
N VAL A 152 31.04 5.13 41.58
CA VAL A 152 31.15 6.59 41.44
C VAL A 152 30.68 7.24 42.75
N ARG A 153 31.56 8.02 43.40
CA ARG A 153 31.33 8.60 44.73
C ARG A 153 31.12 10.11 44.75
N THR A 154 31.40 10.81 43.65
CA THR A 154 31.38 12.27 43.60
C THR A 154 30.81 12.77 42.29
N SER A 155 30.07 13.88 42.34
CA SER A 155 29.54 14.58 41.15
C SER A 155 30.66 15.17 40.29
N GLU A 156 31.80 15.57 40.88
CA GLU A 156 32.98 15.99 40.12
C GLU A 156 33.53 14.91 39.18
N PHE A 157 33.30 13.64 39.49
CA PHE A 157 33.73 12.54 38.63
C PHE A 157 33.04 12.63 37.27
N GLN A 158 31.74 12.98 37.24
CA GLN A 158 30.95 13.09 36.01
C GLN A 158 31.47 14.21 35.12
N CYS A 159 31.66 15.43 35.65
CA CYS A 159 32.18 16.56 34.88
C CYS A 159 33.54 16.25 34.24
N LYS A 160 34.45 15.60 34.99
CA LYS A 160 35.77 15.21 34.47
C LYS A 160 35.69 14.18 33.34
N ILE A 161 34.74 13.24 33.39
CA ILE A 161 34.55 12.26 32.31
C ILE A 161 33.88 12.91 31.09
N GLU A 162 32.94 13.83 31.27
CA GLU A 162 32.33 14.57 30.16
C GLU A 162 33.36 15.38 29.38
N ASP A 163 34.28 16.06 30.07
CA ASP A 163 35.35 16.81 29.42
C ASP A 163 36.31 15.91 28.64
N ILE A 164 36.64 14.73 29.19
CA ILE A 164 37.45 13.73 28.48
C ILE A 164 36.70 13.19 27.26
N CYS A 165 35.38 12.99 27.34
CA CYS A 165 34.57 12.58 26.19
C CYS A 165 34.59 13.63 25.07
N ARG A 166 34.57 14.93 25.43
CA ARG A 166 34.70 16.04 24.47
C ARG A 166 36.09 16.11 23.83
N GLN A 167 37.14 15.76 24.56
CA GLN A 167 38.52 15.78 24.06
C GLN A 167 38.88 14.60 23.16
N ARG A 168 38.25 13.43 23.35
CA ARG A 168 38.63 12.17 22.67
C ARG A 168 38.03 11.99 21.28
N GLU A 169 36.79 12.40 21.08
CA GLU A 169 36.03 12.27 19.82
C GLU A 169 36.09 10.86 19.15
N ASP A 170 36.27 9.78 19.94
CA ASP A 170 36.30 8.39 19.46
C ASP A 170 34.97 7.65 19.75
N GLU A 171 34.74 6.50 19.11
CA GLU A 171 33.49 5.71 19.32
C GLU A 171 33.31 5.30 20.80
N TRP A 172 34.40 5.11 21.54
CA TRP A 172 34.35 4.80 22.96
C TRP A 172 33.84 5.99 23.78
N ALA A 173 34.30 7.21 23.47
CA ALA A 173 33.82 8.44 24.08
C ALA A 173 32.36 8.76 23.69
N LEU A 174 31.95 8.47 22.46
CA LEU A 174 30.56 8.67 22.02
C LEU A 174 29.59 7.78 22.82
N GLU A 175 29.95 6.52 23.01
CA GLU A 175 29.15 5.55 23.79
C GLU A 175 29.07 5.92 25.28
N VAL A 176 30.21 6.29 25.90
CA VAL A 176 30.23 6.72 27.31
C VAL A 176 29.45 8.02 27.50
N ARG A 177 29.58 8.99 26.58
CA ARG A 177 28.78 10.23 26.59
C ARG A 177 27.30 9.97 26.39
N GLY A 178 26.95 8.98 25.55
CA GLY A 178 25.58 8.50 25.41
C GLY A 178 25.01 8.07 26.76
N ARG A 179 25.74 7.22 27.51
CA ARG A 179 25.32 6.79 28.86
C ARG A 179 25.20 7.95 29.85
N LEU A 180 26.13 8.90 29.82
CA LEU A 180 26.09 10.10 30.66
C LEU A 180 24.86 10.98 30.37
N ALA A 181 24.46 11.10 29.10
CA ALA A 181 23.31 11.92 28.72
C ALA A 181 21.96 11.39 29.25
N PHE A 182 21.87 10.10 29.60
CA PHE A 182 20.66 9.49 30.16
C PHE A 182 20.60 9.53 31.69
N VAL A 183 21.65 9.96 32.38
CA VAL A 183 21.73 9.99 33.84
C VAL A 183 22.03 11.40 34.34
N GLN A 184 21.13 11.96 35.17
CA GLN A 184 21.33 13.30 35.74
C GLN A 184 22.51 13.36 36.72
N ASP A 185 22.70 12.31 37.54
CA ASP A 185 23.80 12.19 38.51
C ASP A 185 24.26 10.72 38.62
N LEU A 186 25.51 10.45 38.22
CA LEU A 186 26.11 9.12 38.32
C LEU A 186 26.23 8.58 39.75
N HIS A 187 26.44 9.45 40.73
CA HIS A 187 26.54 9.05 42.14
C HIS A 187 25.17 8.60 42.65
N ALA A 188 24.11 9.33 42.31
CA ALA A 188 22.72 8.97 42.65
C ALA A 188 22.25 7.68 41.94
N ALA A 189 22.83 7.35 40.78
CA ALA A 189 22.53 6.13 40.03
C ALA A 189 23.29 4.88 40.50
N ASP A 190 24.07 4.97 41.59
CA ASP A 190 24.96 3.91 42.09
C ASP A 190 25.90 3.34 41.01
N ALA A 191 26.38 4.19 40.09
CA ALA A 191 27.12 3.74 38.92
C ALA A 191 28.44 3.04 39.27
N LEU A 192 28.71 1.91 38.64
CA LEU A 192 29.95 1.13 38.81
C LEU A 192 30.89 1.22 37.61
N TYR A 193 32.18 1.03 37.85
CA TYR A 193 33.17 0.91 36.78
C TYR A 193 34.37 0.02 37.15
N HIS A 194 34.97 -0.63 36.16
CA HIS A 194 36.28 -1.27 36.32
C HIS A 194 37.37 -0.19 36.45
N GLN A 195 38.23 -0.29 37.46
CA GLN A 195 39.33 0.65 37.69
C GLN A 195 40.22 0.78 36.45
N THR A 196 40.55 -0.36 35.83
CA THR A 196 41.35 -0.41 34.61
C THR A 196 40.68 0.30 33.44
N CYS A 197 39.36 0.16 33.27
CA CYS A 197 38.64 0.89 32.23
C CYS A 197 38.65 2.40 32.48
N SER A 198 38.51 2.84 33.73
CA SER A 198 38.59 4.27 34.07
C SER A 198 39.97 4.85 33.82
N VAL A 199 41.02 4.15 34.23
CA VAL A 199 42.41 4.55 33.97
C VAL A 199 42.69 4.62 32.48
N ASN A 200 42.32 3.60 31.71
CA ASN A 200 42.51 3.55 30.26
C ASN A 200 41.72 4.66 29.53
N PHE A 201 40.48 4.90 29.97
CA PHE A 201 39.65 5.97 29.43
C PHE A 201 40.25 7.36 29.69
N ARG A 202 40.79 7.59 30.89
CA ARG A 202 41.41 8.86 31.29
C ARG A 202 42.81 9.08 30.70
N THR A 203 43.57 8.02 30.45
CA THR A 203 44.96 8.09 29.97
C THR A 203 45.12 8.00 28.44
N LEU A 204 44.00 7.93 27.70
CA LEU A 204 44.00 7.86 26.24
C LEU A 204 44.65 6.59 25.66
N LYS A 205 44.66 5.48 26.42
CA LYS A 205 45.34 4.24 26.04
C LYS A 205 44.38 3.04 26.13
N GLN A 206 44.64 2.00 25.33
CA GLN A 206 43.96 0.69 25.39
C GLN A 206 42.42 0.75 25.32
N THR A 207 41.89 1.24 24.19
CA THR A 207 40.46 1.16 23.87
C THR A 207 39.97 -0.30 23.89
N PRO A 208 38.85 -0.64 24.54
CA PRO A 208 38.33 -2.00 24.54
C PRO A 208 38.10 -2.51 23.12
N LEU A 209 38.30 -3.81 22.89
CA LEU A 209 38.14 -4.46 21.58
C LEU A 209 36.78 -4.17 20.93
N ALA A 210 35.72 -4.05 21.74
CA ALA A 210 34.37 -3.70 21.29
C ALA A 210 34.26 -2.30 20.65
N PHE A 211 35.21 -1.41 20.92
CA PHE A 211 35.26 -0.03 20.42
C PHE A 211 36.56 0.27 19.65
N SER A 212 37.35 -0.77 19.34
CA SER A 212 38.57 -0.64 18.55
C SER A 212 38.22 -0.67 17.06
N PRO A 213 38.68 0.28 16.24
CA PRO A 213 38.53 0.18 14.79
C PRO A 213 39.24 -1.09 14.29
N PRO A 214 38.72 -1.77 13.24
CA PRO A 214 39.33 -2.98 12.72
C PRO A 214 40.80 -2.71 12.34
N ALA A 215 41.71 -3.51 12.89
CA ALA A 215 43.15 -3.27 12.80
C ALA A 215 43.61 -3.13 11.34
N LYS A 216 44.12 -1.94 10.98
CA LYS A 216 44.94 -1.76 9.78
C LYS A 216 46.26 -2.50 9.99
N ARG A 217 46.54 -3.50 9.17
CA ARG A 217 47.88 -4.13 9.08
C ARG A 217 48.91 -3.08 8.58
N PRO A 218 50.19 -3.19 8.98
CA PRO A 218 51.21 -2.27 8.52
C PRO A 218 51.33 -2.38 6.99
N LYS A 219 51.37 -1.23 6.30
CA LYS A 219 51.84 -1.19 4.91
C LYS A 219 53.34 -1.44 4.92
N THR A 220 53.76 -2.68 4.72
CA THR A 220 55.05 -2.94 4.10
C THR A 220 54.92 -2.59 2.62
N GLN A 221 55.72 -1.62 2.17
CA GLN A 221 56.08 -1.52 0.76
C GLN A 221 56.80 -2.82 0.39
N ALA A 222 56.10 -3.71 -0.29
CA ALA A 222 56.70 -4.76 -1.09
C ALA A 222 56.01 -4.69 -2.45
N GLY A 223 56.79 -4.40 -3.50
CA GLY A 223 56.31 -4.51 -4.88
C GLY A 223 55.69 -5.89 -5.08
N ARG A 224 54.44 -5.93 -5.56
CA ARG A 224 53.74 -7.18 -5.88
C ARG A 224 54.47 -7.90 -7.02
N LYS A 225 54.71 -9.21 -6.87
CA LYS A 225 55.14 -10.07 -7.98
C LYS A 225 54.06 -10.08 -9.07
N SER A 226 54.44 -9.88 -10.33
CA SER A 226 53.53 -9.86 -11.49
C SER A 226 52.77 -11.18 -11.70
N SER A 227 53.33 -12.32 -11.26
CA SER A 227 52.77 -13.66 -11.49
C SER A 227 51.42 -13.91 -10.79
N LEU A 228 51.14 -13.24 -9.67
CA LEU A 228 49.87 -13.40 -8.93
C LEU A 228 48.67 -12.75 -9.65
N SER A 229 48.93 -11.74 -10.49
CA SER A 229 47.89 -11.11 -11.32
C SER A 229 47.53 -11.99 -12.52
N GLU A 230 48.52 -12.62 -13.14
CA GLU A 230 48.33 -13.56 -14.24
C GLU A 230 47.58 -14.82 -13.77
N SER A 231 47.92 -15.32 -12.59
CA SER A 231 47.25 -16.48 -11.98
C SER A 231 45.77 -16.22 -11.67
N PHE A 232 45.43 -15.00 -11.23
CA PHE A 232 44.03 -14.59 -11.09
C PHE A 232 43.32 -14.49 -12.44
N LEU A 233 43.95 -13.89 -13.45
CA LEU A 233 43.39 -13.81 -14.81
C LEU A 233 43.19 -15.19 -15.43
N PHE A 234 44.06 -16.16 -15.14
CA PHE A 234 43.89 -17.55 -15.54
C PHE A 234 42.62 -18.16 -14.94
N ALA A 235 42.41 -18.03 -13.62
CA ALA A 235 41.19 -18.52 -12.97
C ALA A 235 39.93 -17.77 -13.44
N ALA A 236 40.01 -16.45 -13.67
CA ALA A 236 38.91 -15.65 -14.19
C ALA A 236 38.55 -16.03 -15.64
N LYS A 237 39.55 -16.36 -16.48
CA LYS A 237 39.33 -16.84 -17.85
C LYS A 237 38.71 -18.24 -17.85
N TYR A 238 39.12 -19.12 -16.93
CA TYR A 238 38.49 -20.42 -16.75
C TYR A 238 37.00 -20.27 -16.40
N LEU A 239 36.65 -19.33 -15.53
CA LEU A 239 35.26 -19.01 -15.20
C LEU A 239 34.46 -18.57 -16.44
N GLN A 240 35.05 -17.74 -17.30
CA GLN A 240 34.40 -17.24 -18.53
C GLN A 240 34.31 -18.30 -19.65
N GLN A 241 35.20 -19.28 -19.67
CA GLN A 241 35.21 -20.34 -20.68
C GLN A 241 34.29 -21.52 -20.33
N ASN A 242 33.81 -21.57 -19.09
CA ASN A 242 32.94 -22.61 -18.56
C ASN A 242 31.69 -21.97 -17.93
N GLU A 243 31.10 -20.98 -18.62
CA GLU A 243 29.87 -20.28 -18.16
C GLU A 243 28.66 -21.22 -18.02
N ASP A 244 28.68 -22.36 -18.72
CA ASP A 244 27.63 -23.38 -18.69
C ASP A 244 27.77 -24.38 -17.51
N GLU A 245 28.87 -24.31 -16.74
CA GLU A 245 29.16 -25.20 -15.61
C GLU A 245 29.09 -24.45 -14.26
N GLN A 246 28.59 -25.10 -13.21
CA GLN A 246 28.56 -24.54 -11.87
C GLN A 246 29.96 -24.59 -11.23
N ILE A 247 30.65 -23.45 -11.15
CA ILE A 247 31.99 -23.33 -10.55
C ILE A 247 31.93 -22.49 -9.28
N THR A 248 32.33 -23.05 -8.14
CA THR A 248 32.37 -22.31 -6.87
C THR A 248 33.65 -21.47 -6.73
N VAL A 249 33.64 -20.51 -5.80
CA VAL A 249 34.85 -19.72 -5.49
C VAL A 249 35.98 -20.60 -4.97
N ALA A 250 35.68 -21.70 -4.27
CA ALA A 250 36.69 -22.66 -3.82
C ALA A 250 37.29 -23.43 -5.00
N ASP A 251 36.49 -23.77 -6.01
CA ASP A 251 36.97 -24.41 -7.24
C ASP A 251 37.88 -23.45 -8.02
N LEU A 252 37.56 -22.16 -8.07
CA LEU A 252 38.43 -21.14 -8.68
C LEU A 252 39.74 -20.94 -7.94
N VAL A 253 39.72 -21.03 -6.60
CA VAL A 253 40.95 -21.02 -5.79
C VAL A 253 41.80 -22.25 -6.08
N THR A 254 41.16 -23.41 -6.24
CA THR A 254 41.83 -24.66 -6.63
C THR A 254 42.39 -24.54 -8.05
N LYS A 255 41.64 -23.94 -8.98
CA LYS A 255 42.09 -23.69 -10.34
C LYS A 255 43.25 -22.70 -10.40
N MET A 256 43.24 -21.69 -9.53
CA MET A 256 44.35 -20.76 -9.39
C MET A 256 45.59 -21.47 -8.80
N SER A 257 45.41 -22.39 -7.85
CA SER A 257 46.53 -23.13 -7.24
C SER A 257 47.19 -24.11 -8.22
N GLU A 258 46.47 -24.61 -9.23
CA GLU A 258 47.08 -25.35 -10.34
C GLU A 258 48.10 -24.52 -11.13
N HIS A 259 47.93 -23.19 -11.17
CA HIS A 259 48.78 -22.28 -11.94
C HIS A 259 49.93 -21.68 -11.13
N CYS A 260 49.73 -21.43 -9.83
CA CYS A 260 50.71 -20.76 -8.97
C CYS A 260 51.16 -21.55 -7.74
N GLY A 261 50.60 -22.73 -7.48
CA GLY A 261 50.84 -23.50 -6.26
C GLY A 261 49.89 -23.12 -5.12
N ILE A 262 49.72 -24.03 -4.15
CA ILE A 262 48.76 -23.89 -3.04
C ILE A 262 49.11 -22.71 -2.13
N ASP A 263 50.40 -22.47 -1.88
CA ASP A 263 50.86 -21.44 -0.96
C ASP A 263 50.69 -20.01 -1.52
N ASP A 264 50.65 -19.87 -2.84
CA ASP A 264 50.51 -18.59 -3.54
C ASP A 264 49.08 -18.34 -4.05
N ALA A 265 48.20 -19.35 -3.99
CA ALA A 265 46.80 -19.19 -4.37
C ALA A 265 46.04 -18.27 -3.42
N TYR A 266 45.05 -17.54 -3.96
CA TYR A 266 44.22 -16.67 -3.14
C TYR A 266 43.37 -17.47 -2.15
N GLY A 267 43.20 -16.92 -0.94
CA GLY A 267 42.13 -17.39 -0.06
C GLY A 267 40.75 -17.09 -0.66
N VAL A 268 39.75 -17.92 -0.34
CA VAL A 268 38.37 -17.82 -0.85
C VAL A 268 37.80 -16.39 -0.76
N GLN A 269 37.98 -15.73 0.38
CA GLN A 269 37.50 -14.36 0.57
C GLN A 269 38.22 -13.35 -0.33
N HIS A 270 39.53 -13.54 -0.57
CA HIS A 270 40.30 -12.66 -1.44
C HIS A 270 39.94 -12.87 -2.91
N MET A 271 39.76 -14.13 -3.33
CA MET A 271 39.26 -14.49 -4.65
C MET A 271 37.88 -13.86 -4.90
N LYS A 272 36.95 -13.96 -3.94
CA LYS A 272 35.63 -13.34 -4.03
C LYS A 272 35.70 -11.83 -4.23
N ASN A 273 36.52 -11.13 -3.42
CA ASN A 273 36.68 -9.69 -3.56
C ASN A 273 37.30 -9.32 -4.93
N LYS A 274 38.26 -10.09 -5.42
CA LYS A 274 38.91 -9.86 -6.71
C LYS A 274 37.99 -10.14 -7.90
N LEU A 275 37.16 -11.17 -7.83
CA LEU A 275 36.09 -11.42 -8.79
C LEU A 275 35.06 -10.27 -8.79
N GLN A 276 34.72 -9.74 -7.62
CA GLN A 276 33.82 -8.60 -7.50
C GLN A 276 34.44 -7.29 -8.03
N GLU A 277 35.74 -7.09 -7.87
CA GLU A 277 36.46 -5.98 -8.51
C GLU A 277 36.53 -6.14 -10.03
N HIS A 278 36.69 -7.38 -10.54
CA HIS A 278 36.89 -7.67 -11.96
C HIS A 278 35.60 -7.79 -12.77
N PHE A 279 34.53 -8.29 -12.15
CA PHE A 279 33.22 -8.55 -12.77
C PHE A 279 32.08 -7.71 -12.17
N GLY A 280 32.37 -6.70 -11.33
CA GLY A 280 31.43 -6.05 -10.42
C GLY A 280 30.07 -5.61 -10.99
N ASP A 281 30.01 -5.23 -12.26
CA ASP A 281 28.76 -4.84 -12.93
C ASP A 281 28.03 -6.00 -13.64
N LYS A 282 28.69 -7.16 -13.77
CA LYS A 282 28.19 -8.39 -14.43
C LYS A 282 27.69 -9.45 -13.44
N LEU A 283 27.89 -9.27 -12.13
CA LEU A 283 27.31 -10.13 -11.10
C LEU A 283 25.86 -9.70 -10.82
N GLN A 284 24.90 -10.41 -11.43
CA GLN A 284 23.46 -10.11 -11.40
C GLN A 284 22.96 -9.82 -9.98
N LYS A 285 22.39 -8.63 -9.77
CA LYS A 285 21.64 -8.31 -8.54
C LYS A 285 20.24 -8.91 -8.70
N GLY A 286 19.73 -9.56 -7.66
CA GLY A 286 18.43 -10.27 -7.67
C GLY A 286 17.19 -9.39 -7.96
N ASN A 287 17.37 -8.09 -8.17
CA ASN A 287 16.30 -7.10 -8.37
C ASN A 287 16.24 -6.58 -9.82
N ASP A 288 17.04 -7.14 -10.73
CA ASP A 288 17.16 -6.64 -12.09
C ASP A 288 15.94 -7.01 -12.93
N ILE A 289 15.38 -6.03 -13.62
CA ILE A 289 14.30 -6.23 -14.58
C ILE A 289 14.89 -6.96 -15.79
N PRO A 290 14.47 -8.20 -16.09
CA PRO A 290 15.00 -8.96 -17.22
C PRO A 290 14.80 -8.19 -18.52
N ASN A 291 15.79 -8.19 -19.42
CA ASN A 291 15.69 -7.67 -20.80
C ASN A 291 15.07 -6.27 -20.92
N PHE A 292 15.28 -5.40 -19.93
CA PHE A 292 14.64 -4.08 -19.90
C PHE A 292 14.93 -3.28 -21.17
N VAL A 293 13.88 -2.76 -21.80
CA VAL A 293 13.93 -1.94 -23.01
C VAL A 293 13.79 -0.47 -22.61
N ALA A 294 14.68 0.39 -23.10
CA ALA A 294 14.77 1.78 -22.68
C ALA A 294 13.52 2.60 -23.03
N GLU A 295 12.77 2.20 -24.05
CA GLU A 295 11.52 2.85 -24.47
C GLU A 295 10.32 2.43 -23.60
N SER A 296 10.42 1.34 -22.84
CA SER A 296 9.31 0.86 -22.01
C SER A 296 8.96 1.85 -20.88
N PHE A 297 7.68 1.95 -20.58
CA PHE A 297 7.17 2.60 -19.38
C PHE A 297 7.44 1.73 -18.16
N LEU A 298 7.89 2.35 -17.07
CA LEU A 298 8.18 1.71 -15.79
C LEU A 298 7.42 2.42 -14.69
N GLN A 299 6.66 1.65 -13.91
CA GLN A 299 6.02 2.13 -12.69
C GLN A 299 6.17 1.10 -11.59
N TYR A 300 5.96 1.55 -10.35
CA TYR A 300 6.05 0.73 -9.16
C TYR A 300 4.68 0.64 -8.48
N VAL A 301 4.45 -0.45 -7.78
CA VAL A 301 3.33 -0.66 -6.89
C VAL A 301 3.90 -1.06 -5.55
N ALA A 302 3.46 -0.42 -4.48
CA ALA A 302 3.86 -0.79 -3.14
C ALA A 302 2.62 -0.91 -2.25
N ASP A 303 2.54 -2.02 -1.54
CA ASP A 303 1.36 -2.37 -0.75
C ASP A 303 1.70 -3.31 0.42
N ASN A 304 0.74 -3.53 1.31
CA ASN A 304 0.90 -4.50 2.38
C ASN A 304 1.02 -5.94 1.84
N VAL A 305 1.97 -6.68 2.42
CA VAL A 305 2.10 -8.12 2.25
C VAL A 305 1.80 -8.76 3.60
N ASP A 306 0.67 -9.45 3.63
CA ASP A 306 0.21 -10.21 4.78
C ASP A 306 0.46 -11.71 4.54
N HIS A 307 1.28 -12.30 5.41
CA HIS A 307 1.46 -13.75 5.43
C HIS A 307 1.13 -14.29 6.82
N ASN A 308 0.23 -15.27 6.90
CA ASN A 308 0.00 -16.02 8.13
C ASN A 308 1.22 -16.92 8.37
N SER A 309 2.14 -16.49 9.23
CA SER A 309 3.32 -17.30 9.60
C SER A 309 2.96 -18.38 10.63
N GLY A 310 1.85 -18.23 11.35
CA GLY A 310 1.19 -19.28 12.13
C GLY A 310 0.02 -19.92 11.37
N THR A 311 0.14 -21.21 11.02
CA THR A 311 -0.92 -21.95 10.29
C THR A 311 -2.00 -22.57 11.18
N LEU A 312 -1.74 -22.72 12.49
CA LEU A 312 -2.61 -23.48 13.41
C LEU A 312 -3.67 -22.62 14.12
N ASP A 313 -3.36 -21.37 14.47
CA ASP A 313 -4.27 -20.47 15.18
C ASP A 313 -4.46 -19.10 14.50
N GLY A 314 -3.75 -18.85 13.40
CA GLY A 314 -3.76 -17.57 12.68
C GLY A 314 -3.11 -16.41 13.45
N ASN A 315 -2.50 -16.66 14.61
CA ASN A 315 -1.75 -15.66 15.35
C ASN A 315 -0.29 -15.69 14.88
N ASN A 316 0.30 -14.51 14.72
CA ASN A 316 1.55 -14.24 13.98
C ASN A 316 1.31 -14.14 12.47
N THR A 317 0.95 -12.93 12.05
CA THR A 317 0.95 -12.52 10.65
C THR A 317 2.20 -11.68 10.39
N PHE A 318 3.03 -12.07 9.43
CA PHE A 318 3.99 -11.15 8.84
C PHE A 318 3.20 -10.04 8.15
N HIS A 319 3.54 -8.80 8.47
CA HIS A 319 2.90 -7.60 7.94
C HIS A 319 4.00 -6.65 7.49
N GLY A 320 4.41 -6.80 6.24
CA GLY A 320 5.52 -6.07 5.63
C GLY A 320 5.09 -5.27 4.40
N MET A 321 5.98 -4.41 3.89
CA MET A 321 5.75 -3.71 2.63
C MET A 321 6.29 -4.54 1.46
N GLY A 322 5.41 -4.92 0.56
CA GLY A 322 5.75 -5.47 -0.74
C GLY A 322 5.94 -4.37 -1.78
N ILE A 323 6.84 -4.62 -2.74
CA ILE A 323 7.09 -3.71 -3.84
C ILE A 323 7.17 -4.52 -5.14
N MET A 324 6.53 -4.03 -6.18
CA MET A 324 6.57 -4.59 -7.53
C MET A 324 6.91 -3.51 -8.54
N ALA A 325 7.69 -3.86 -9.55
CA ALA A 325 7.86 -3.06 -10.76
C ALA A 325 6.97 -3.63 -11.87
N ALA A 326 6.27 -2.75 -12.58
CA ALA A 326 5.48 -3.08 -13.76
C ALA A 326 6.08 -2.37 -14.99
N VAL A 327 6.33 -3.14 -16.05
CA VAL A 327 6.97 -2.66 -17.29
C VAL A 327 6.01 -2.83 -18.46
N THR A 328 5.83 -1.79 -19.28
CA THR A 328 4.93 -1.79 -20.44
C THR A 328 5.59 -1.12 -21.65
N PRO A 329 5.69 -1.76 -22.84
CA PRO A 329 5.39 -3.16 -23.09
C PRO A 329 6.21 -4.08 -22.19
N GLY A 330 5.63 -5.23 -21.84
CA GLY A 330 6.24 -6.20 -20.95
C GLY A 330 7.57 -6.69 -21.49
N SER A 331 8.58 -6.69 -20.63
CA SER A 331 9.84 -7.34 -20.90
C SER A 331 9.82 -8.77 -20.40
N PHE A 332 10.19 -9.71 -21.26
CA PHE A 332 10.25 -11.13 -20.98
C PHE A 332 11.66 -11.66 -21.24
N GLY A 333 12.14 -12.50 -20.33
CA GLY A 333 13.42 -13.16 -20.49
C GLY A 333 13.43 -14.49 -19.73
N THR A 334 13.98 -15.52 -20.35
CA THR A 334 14.33 -16.76 -19.67
C THR A 334 15.55 -16.47 -18.81
N LYS A 335 15.35 -16.26 -17.51
CA LYS A 335 16.46 -16.33 -16.56
C LYS A 335 16.64 -17.81 -16.20
N PRO A 336 17.73 -18.48 -16.58
CA PRO A 336 18.05 -19.77 -15.99
C PRO A 336 18.10 -19.55 -14.48
N ILE A 337 17.32 -20.33 -13.71
CA ILE A 337 17.35 -20.27 -12.25
C ILE A 337 18.36 -21.34 -11.82
N PRO A 338 19.63 -20.98 -11.57
CA PRO A 338 20.59 -21.95 -11.10
C PRO A 338 20.14 -22.45 -9.73
N ARG A 339 20.07 -23.77 -9.56
CA ARG A 339 19.93 -24.36 -8.23
C ARG A 339 21.26 -24.17 -7.53
N ILE A 340 21.27 -23.33 -6.51
CA ILE A 340 22.43 -23.02 -5.67
C ILE A 340 22.10 -23.41 -4.24
N ASP A 341 23.04 -24.06 -3.56
CA ASP A 341 22.97 -24.23 -2.11
C ASP A 341 23.33 -22.89 -1.47
N VAL A 342 22.32 -22.25 -0.89
CA VAL A 342 22.43 -20.93 -0.25
C VAL A 342 21.98 -21.02 1.21
N THR A 343 22.72 -20.38 2.10
CA THR A 343 22.30 -20.27 3.50
C THR A 343 21.25 -19.18 3.67
N SER A 344 20.43 -19.28 4.72
CA SER A 344 19.44 -18.26 5.06
C SER A 344 20.06 -16.87 5.24
N GLU A 345 21.29 -16.78 5.77
CA GLU A 345 22.01 -15.50 5.89
C GLU A 345 22.41 -14.92 4.53
N GLN A 346 22.80 -15.77 3.58
CA GLN A 346 23.14 -15.34 2.22
C GLN A 346 21.90 -14.83 1.48
N ILE A 347 20.76 -15.52 1.62
CA ILE A 347 19.47 -15.05 1.10
C ILE A 347 19.09 -13.71 1.73
N ALA A 348 19.20 -13.60 3.05
CA ALA A 348 18.89 -12.37 3.78
C ALA A 348 19.77 -11.18 3.37
N LEU A 349 20.99 -11.41 2.87
CA LEU A 349 21.92 -10.37 2.42
C LEU A 349 21.71 -9.92 0.97
N LEU A 350 21.08 -10.74 0.12
CA LEU A 350 20.95 -10.47 -1.32
C LEU A 350 19.93 -9.37 -1.67
N ALA A 351 18.95 -9.12 -0.80
CA ALA A 351 17.79 -8.28 -1.09
C ALA A 351 17.39 -7.46 0.14
N LYS A 352 18.23 -6.51 0.56
CA LYS A 352 17.92 -5.58 1.65
C LYS A 352 17.61 -4.19 1.14
N ILE A 353 16.50 -3.62 1.62
CA ILE A 353 16.22 -2.19 1.54
C ILE A 353 16.71 -1.55 2.84
N ASN A 354 17.54 -0.52 2.74
CA ASN A 354 18.01 0.22 3.91
C ASN A 354 16.87 1.06 4.48
N ILE A 355 16.62 0.92 5.78
CA ILE A 355 15.61 1.72 6.47
C ILE A 355 16.11 3.14 6.64
N SER A 356 15.36 4.08 6.09
CA SER A 356 15.53 5.51 6.28
C SER A 356 14.47 6.01 7.25
N TYR A 357 14.90 6.47 8.42
CA TYR A 357 13.99 6.97 9.45
C TYR A 357 13.35 8.28 9.01
N TYR A 358 12.02 8.34 9.13
CA TYR A 358 11.25 9.54 8.84
C TYR A 358 10.69 10.13 10.13
N LYS A 359 10.96 11.41 10.36
CA LYS A 359 10.37 12.19 11.44
C LYS A 359 9.53 13.31 10.84
N PRO A 360 8.21 13.33 11.07
CA PRO A 360 7.35 14.42 10.60
C PRO A 360 7.82 15.77 11.15
N SER A 361 7.84 16.79 10.30
CA SER A 361 8.03 18.18 10.72
C SER A 361 6.79 18.71 11.43
N GLU A 362 6.97 19.63 12.38
CA GLU A 362 5.86 20.33 13.06
C GLU A 362 5.06 21.22 12.10
N SER A 363 5.71 21.72 11.05
CA SER A 363 5.05 22.43 9.95
C SER A 363 4.29 21.42 9.08
N ASN A 364 2.95 21.48 9.09
CA ASN A 364 2.13 20.66 8.22
C ASN A 364 1.83 21.43 6.92
N GLN A 365 2.66 21.26 5.88
CA GLN A 365 2.44 21.88 4.58
C GLN A 365 1.16 21.40 3.88
N MET A 366 0.54 20.29 4.33
CA MET A 366 -0.78 19.91 3.82
C MET A 366 -1.90 20.79 4.35
N ALA A 367 -1.72 21.50 5.48
CA ALA A 367 -2.73 22.41 6.00
C ALA A 367 -2.99 23.61 5.06
N SER A 368 -2.06 23.92 4.16
CA SER A 368 -2.25 24.94 3.12
C SER A 368 -2.81 24.39 1.81
N CYS A 369 -3.03 23.07 1.70
CA CYS A 369 -3.62 22.48 0.51
C CYS A 369 -5.12 22.81 0.48
N VAL A 370 -5.54 23.62 -0.49
CA VAL A 370 -6.95 24.00 -0.67
C VAL A 370 -7.58 23.04 -1.67
N TYR A 371 -8.59 22.30 -1.24
CA TYR A 371 -9.40 21.51 -2.15
C TYR A 371 -10.17 22.44 -3.08
N SER A 372 -10.02 22.24 -4.39
CA SER A 372 -10.89 22.91 -5.35
C SER A 372 -12.30 22.32 -5.24
N ASN A 373 -13.32 23.16 -5.40
CA ASN A 373 -14.68 22.66 -5.57
C ASN A 373 -14.70 21.62 -6.69
N LEU A 374 -15.32 20.47 -6.43
CA LEU A 374 -15.54 19.47 -7.45
C LEU A 374 -16.33 20.13 -8.58
N ARG A 375 -15.76 20.11 -9.80
CA ARG A 375 -16.53 20.55 -10.97
C ARG A 375 -17.73 19.62 -11.09
N LYS A 376 -18.92 20.22 -11.23
CA LYS A 376 -20.13 19.48 -11.56
C LYS A 376 -19.97 18.94 -12.97
N MET A 377 -19.45 17.73 -13.09
CA MET A 377 -19.28 17.05 -14.36
C MET A 377 -20.64 16.51 -14.79
N ASN A 378 -21.15 16.98 -15.93
CA ASN A 378 -22.24 16.29 -16.59
C ASN A 378 -21.64 15.05 -17.24
N TYR A 379 -22.24 13.88 -17.05
CA TYR A 379 -21.70 12.65 -17.64
C TYR A 379 -21.59 12.75 -19.18
N LYS A 380 -22.49 13.51 -19.81
CA LYS A 380 -22.47 13.81 -21.25
C LYS A 380 -21.28 14.65 -21.70
N ASP A 381 -20.66 15.40 -20.78
CA ASP A 381 -19.50 16.25 -21.06
C ASP A 381 -18.17 15.48 -20.84
N VAL A 382 -18.23 14.25 -20.31
CA VAL A 382 -17.06 13.45 -19.91
C VAL A 382 -16.99 12.10 -20.61
N ASP A 383 -18.12 11.49 -20.95
CA ASP A 383 -18.18 10.22 -21.68
C ASP A 383 -18.22 10.47 -23.20
N CYS A 384 -17.04 10.47 -23.81
CA CYS A 384 -16.89 10.55 -25.27
C CYS A 384 -17.24 9.23 -26.00
N SER A 385 -17.80 8.24 -25.31
CA SER A 385 -18.16 6.92 -25.85
C SER A 385 -19.63 6.54 -25.61
N TYR A 386 -20.46 7.51 -25.22
CA TYR A 386 -21.85 7.28 -24.84
C TYR A 386 -22.67 6.71 -26.00
N MET A 387 -22.59 7.32 -27.19
CA MET A 387 -23.35 6.85 -28.36
C MET A 387 -22.75 5.57 -28.92
N VAL A 388 -21.42 5.38 -28.84
CA VAL A 388 -20.77 4.11 -29.17
C VAL A 388 -21.30 2.97 -28.30
N ASN A 389 -21.48 3.20 -27.01
CA ASN A 389 -22.09 2.22 -26.10
C ASN A 389 -23.57 2.00 -26.41
N LEU A 390 -24.31 3.07 -26.73
CA LEU A 390 -25.72 2.98 -27.12
C LEU A 390 -25.89 2.16 -28.39
N LEU A 391 -25.07 2.39 -29.41
CA LEU A 391 -25.06 1.66 -30.67
C LEU A 391 -24.90 0.15 -30.44
N TRP A 392 -23.92 -0.24 -29.61
CA TRP A 392 -23.74 -1.65 -29.23
C TRP A 392 -24.97 -2.26 -28.55
N LYS A 393 -25.59 -1.52 -27.62
CA LYS A 393 -26.77 -1.99 -26.89
C LYS A 393 -28.03 -2.10 -27.76
N VAL A 394 -28.21 -1.16 -28.69
CA VAL A 394 -29.35 -1.12 -29.62
C VAL A 394 -29.27 -2.22 -30.66
N SER A 395 -28.06 -2.55 -31.14
CA SER A 395 -27.84 -3.59 -32.13
C SER A 395 -27.88 -5.01 -31.55
N TRP A 396 -27.61 -5.17 -30.25
CA TRP A 396 -27.54 -6.48 -29.58
C TRP A 396 -28.78 -7.39 -29.76
N PRO A 397 -30.04 -6.92 -29.64
CA PRO A 397 -31.21 -7.79 -29.83
C PRO A 397 -31.36 -8.31 -31.27
N LEU A 398 -30.78 -7.60 -32.25
CA LEU A 398 -31.00 -7.81 -33.69
C LEU A 398 -29.79 -8.43 -34.40
N ARG A 399 -28.66 -8.58 -33.70
CA ARG A 399 -27.44 -9.16 -34.21
C ARG A 399 -26.98 -10.25 -33.24
N SER A 400 -26.83 -11.47 -33.74
CA SER A 400 -26.28 -12.59 -32.97
C SER A 400 -25.45 -13.48 -33.90
N PRO A 401 -24.22 -13.88 -33.51
CA PRO A 401 -23.54 -13.57 -32.25
C PRO A 401 -22.96 -12.14 -32.21
N MET A 402 -22.85 -11.56 -31.02
CA MET A 402 -22.23 -10.24 -30.78
C MET A 402 -21.07 -10.33 -29.77
N PRO A 403 -19.98 -9.58 -29.97
CA PRO A 403 -18.89 -9.52 -29.00
C PRO A 403 -19.35 -8.80 -27.74
N GLY A 404 -18.94 -9.30 -26.56
CA GLY A 404 -19.11 -8.56 -25.31
C GLY A 404 -18.45 -7.18 -25.36
N TRP A 405 -18.86 -6.26 -24.48
CA TRP A 405 -18.45 -4.85 -24.52
C TRP A 405 -16.94 -4.63 -24.73
N SER A 406 -16.08 -5.35 -24.00
CA SER A 406 -14.62 -5.22 -24.19
C SER A 406 -14.14 -5.63 -25.59
N GLY A 407 -14.74 -6.68 -26.17
CA GLY A 407 -14.44 -7.10 -27.53
C GLY A 407 -14.96 -6.11 -28.56
N TYR A 408 -16.16 -5.57 -28.36
CA TYR A 408 -16.70 -4.51 -29.21
C TYR A 408 -15.82 -3.26 -29.19
N MET A 409 -15.44 -2.77 -28.00
CA MET A 409 -14.55 -1.62 -27.87
C MET A 409 -13.20 -1.87 -28.54
N GLN A 410 -12.66 -3.09 -28.48
CA GLN A 410 -11.43 -3.45 -29.19
C GLN A 410 -11.59 -3.43 -30.72
N MET A 411 -12.78 -3.73 -31.24
CA MET A 411 -13.05 -3.71 -32.67
C MET A 411 -13.19 -2.30 -33.23
N VAL A 412 -13.77 -1.37 -32.45
CA VAL A 412 -14.16 -0.04 -32.94
C VAL A 412 -13.27 1.11 -32.46
N GLN A 413 -12.41 0.88 -31.47
CA GLN A 413 -11.49 1.90 -30.99
C GLN A 413 -10.14 1.77 -31.69
N GLU A 414 -9.68 2.89 -32.23
CA GLU A 414 -8.33 3.03 -32.75
C GLU A 414 -7.35 3.41 -31.64
N GLY A 415 -6.21 2.75 -31.60
CA GLY A 415 -5.19 3.07 -30.60
C GLY A 415 -3.98 2.14 -30.70
N THR A 416 -2.83 2.66 -30.28
CA THR A 416 -1.64 1.83 -30.11
C THR A 416 -1.79 1.06 -28.80
N TYR A 417 -2.09 -0.23 -28.88
CA TYR A 417 -1.98 -1.10 -27.71
C TYR A 417 -0.50 -1.19 -27.31
N PRO A 418 -0.08 -0.65 -26.15
CA PRO A 418 1.33 -0.62 -25.77
C PRO A 418 1.84 -1.99 -25.31
N GLY A 419 1.08 -3.08 -25.53
CA GLY A 419 1.44 -4.42 -25.12
C GLY A 419 1.05 -4.75 -23.67
N LYS A 420 1.12 -6.04 -23.34
CA LYS A 420 0.86 -6.55 -21.99
C LYS A 420 2.01 -6.19 -21.06
N SER A 421 1.71 -5.74 -19.84
CA SER A 421 2.75 -5.48 -18.84
C SER A 421 3.41 -6.77 -18.33
N SER A 422 4.69 -6.68 -17.97
CA SER A 422 5.36 -7.70 -17.15
C SER A 422 5.62 -7.15 -15.75
N PHE A 423 5.70 -8.05 -14.77
CA PHE A 423 5.82 -7.71 -13.36
C PHE A 423 7.05 -8.37 -12.75
N VAL A 424 7.78 -7.61 -11.94
CA VAL A 424 8.95 -8.08 -11.18
C VAL A 424 8.75 -7.75 -9.72
N PHE A 425 8.81 -8.76 -8.86
CA PHE A 425 8.80 -8.56 -7.41
C PHE A 425 10.16 -8.01 -6.96
N LEU A 426 10.12 -6.93 -6.21
CA LEU A 426 11.29 -6.30 -5.60
C LEU A 426 11.40 -6.70 -4.13
N PRO A 427 12.53 -6.45 -3.46
CA PRO A 427 12.70 -6.81 -2.06
C PRO A 427 11.61 -6.22 -1.17
N MET A 428 11.18 -6.99 -0.18
CA MET A 428 10.22 -6.56 0.82
C MET A 428 10.91 -5.78 1.93
N ILE A 429 10.15 -4.89 2.58
CA ILE A 429 10.56 -4.25 3.83
C ILE A 429 9.83 -4.94 4.98
N ASP A 430 10.61 -5.54 5.89
CA ASP A 430 10.10 -6.12 7.14
C ASP A 430 9.83 -5.01 8.18
N LEU A 431 8.87 -4.14 7.84
CA LEU A 431 8.32 -3.10 8.69
C LEU A 431 6.83 -2.97 8.37
N ASN A 432 6.06 -2.56 9.38
CA ASN A 432 4.65 -2.26 9.20
C ASN A 432 4.47 -1.23 8.05
N PRO A 433 3.71 -1.54 6.98
CA PRO A 433 3.45 -0.64 5.86
C PRO A 433 2.89 0.72 6.26
N SER A 434 2.13 0.80 7.35
CA SER A 434 1.58 2.04 7.87
C SER A 434 2.58 2.90 8.63
N ASP A 435 3.78 2.40 8.93
CA ASP A 435 4.87 3.17 9.52
C ASP A 435 5.44 4.19 8.51
N LEU A 436 5.59 5.45 8.92
CA LEU A 436 6.05 6.51 8.02
C LEU A 436 7.50 6.31 7.56
N SER A 437 8.36 5.70 8.37
CA SER A 437 9.73 5.34 7.96
C SER A 437 9.71 4.19 6.96
N CYS A 438 8.77 3.25 7.07
CA CYS A 438 8.57 2.21 6.07
C CYS A 438 8.20 2.82 4.71
N ILE A 439 7.21 3.71 4.69
CA ILE A 439 6.79 4.41 3.47
C ILE A 439 7.94 5.25 2.92
N TYR A 440 8.62 6.05 3.76
CA TYR A 440 9.76 6.87 3.32
C TYR A 440 10.90 6.04 2.72
N SER A 441 11.24 4.90 3.34
CA SER A 441 12.25 3.95 2.84
C SER A 441 11.83 3.38 1.47
N THR A 442 10.55 3.08 1.31
CA THR A 442 9.96 2.62 0.05
C THR A 442 10.12 3.67 -1.04
N LEU A 443 9.78 4.93 -0.76
CA LEU A 443 9.93 6.03 -1.72
C LEU A 443 11.40 6.22 -2.12
N LYS A 444 12.33 6.26 -1.16
CA LYS A 444 13.77 6.39 -1.44
C LYS A 444 14.31 5.23 -2.29
N PHE A 445 13.89 4.01 -1.98
CA PHE A 445 14.24 2.83 -2.77
C PHE A 445 13.73 2.95 -4.21
N ILE A 446 12.46 3.29 -4.40
CA ILE A 446 11.85 3.46 -5.72
C ILE A 446 12.53 4.56 -6.52
N CYS A 447 12.87 5.71 -5.92
CA CYS A 447 13.66 6.74 -6.60
C CYS A 447 14.98 6.18 -7.12
N LYS A 448 15.71 5.43 -6.28
CA LYS A 448 16.99 4.85 -6.67
C LYS A 448 16.85 3.85 -7.82
N GLU A 449 15.85 2.98 -7.78
CA GLU A 449 15.60 2.02 -8.86
C GLU A 449 15.15 2.73 -10.14
N ALA A 450 14.27 3.73 -10.06
CA ALA A 450 13.84 4.51 -11.21
C ALA A 450 15.03 5.23 -11.89
N HIS A 451 15.92 5.84 -11.10
CA HIS A 451 17.15 6.45 -11.61
C HIS A 451 18.08 5.44 -12.27
N ARG A 452 18.18 4.22 -11.73
CA ARG A 452 19.00 3.15 -12.32
C ARG A 452 18.56 2.81 -13.74
N TYR A 453 17.26 2.85 -14.00
CA TYR A 453 16.69 2.63 -15.34
C TYR A 453 16.47 3.92 -16.15
N GLN A 454 16.91 5.08 -15.62
CA GLN A 454 16.71 6.40 -16.23
C GLN A 454 15.22 6.71 -16.51
N LYS A 455 14.36 6.35 -15.56
CA LYS A 455 12.91 6.55 -15.64
C LYS A 455 12.38 7.48 -14.54
N PRO A 456 11.26 8.18 -14.78
CA PRO A 456 10.56 8.91 -13.72
C PRO A 456 10.10 7.94 -12.61
N PRO A 457 10.27 8.29 -11.33
CA PRO A 457 9.73 7.49 -10.24
C PRO A 457 8.21 7.65 -10.17
N VAL A 458 7.48 6.62 -10.57
CA VAL A 458 6.01 6.56 -10.50
C VAL A 458 5.63 5.42 -9.56
N VAL A 459 4.87 5.69 -8.50
CA VAL A 459 4.42 4.65 -7.56
C VAL A 459 2.92 4.73 -7.32
N THR A 460 2.28 3.57 -7.30
CA THR A 460 0.88 3.42 -6.92
C THR A 460 0.77 2.81 -5.52
N PHE A 461 -0.06 3.43 -4.68
CA PHE A 461 -0.36 2.97 -3.32
C PHE A 461 -1.88 2.82 -3.15
N ASP A 462 -2.31 1.99 -2.20
CA ASP A 462 -3.68 2.02 -1.70
C ASP A 462 -4.03 3.39 -1.06
N GLN A 463 -5.30 3.64 -0.74
CA GLN A 463 -5.74 4.96 -0.27
C GLN A 463 -5.05 5.43 1.02
N PRO A 464 -4.96 4.62 2.10
CA PRO A 464 -4.25 5.01 3.31
C PRO A 464 -2.75 5.29 3.09
N LEU A 465 -2.05 4.44 2.33
CA LEU A 465 -0.62 4.61 2.08
C LEU A 465 -0.36 5.78 1.14
N TYR A 466 -1.21 5.98 0.12
CA TYR A 466 -1.15 7.13 -0.78
C TYR A 466 -1.21 8.45 -0.01
N TRP A 467 -2.14 8.57 0.93
CA TRP A 467 -2.27 9.78 1.74
C TRP A 467 -1.00 10.06 2.55
N LYS A 468 -0.46 9.04 3.23
CA LYS A 468 0.78 9.18 4.00
C LYS A 468 1.98 9.51 3.10
N ALA A 469 2.11 8.85 1.94
CA ALA A 469 3.14 9.14 0.96
C ALA A 469 3.03 10.59 0.45
N LEU A 470 1.81 11.08 0.19
CA LEU A 470 1.56 12.46 -0.21
C LEU A 470 1.97 13.45 0.88
N CYS A 471 1.65 13.18 2.15
CA CYS A 471 2.12 13.99 3.28
C CYS A 471 3.66 14.04 3.32
N ILE A 472 4.32 12.89 3.17
CA ILE A 472 5.78 12.79 3.19
C ILE A 472 6.40 13.61 2.05
N VAL A 473 5.97 13.37 0.82
CA VAL A 473 6.48 14.08 -0.37
C VAL A 473 6.20 15.58 -0.28
N THR A 474 5.05 15.99 0.24
CA THR A 474 4.70 17.40 0.41
C THR A 474 5.61 18.09 1.44
N ASN A 475 5.91 17.45 2.57
CA ASN A 475 6.74 18.06 3.62
C ASN A 475 8.25 17.94 3.39
N GLU A 476 8.69 17.18 2.40
CA GLU A 476 10.12 17.05 2.09
C GLU A 476 10.70 18.36 1.52
N LYS A 477 12.03 18.53 1.62
CA LYS A 477 12.76 19.63 0.98
C LYS A 477 12.65 19.57 -0.54
N THR A 478 12.62 20.73 -1.19
CA THR A 478 12.49 20.87 -2.66
C THR A 478 13.59 20.12 -3.42
N GLU A 479 14.79 20.04 -2.86
CA GLU A 479 15.95 19.39 -3.49
C GLU A 479 15.96 17.85 -3.33
N SER A 480 14.97 17.26 -2.65
CA SER A 480 14.95 15.83 -2.40
C SER A 480 14.45 15.06 -3.62
N ASP A 481 15.13 13.96 -3.98
CA ASP A 481 14.75 13.08 -5.09
C ASP A 481 13.32 12.52 -5.03
N ILE A 482 12.66 12.55 -3.87
CA ILE A 482 11.27 12.09 -3.73
C ILE A 482 10.25 13.17 -4.11
N LYS A 483 10.66 14.44 -4.24
CA LYS A 483 9.77 15.55 -4.68
C LYS A 483 9.33 15.42 -6.13
N GLN A 484 10.17 14.83 -6.96
CA GLN A 484 9.88 14.54 -8.38
C GLN A 484 9.07 13.24 -8.57
N MET A 485 8.67 12.57 -7.48
CA MET A 485 7.90 11.34 -7.56
C MET A 485 6.45 11.60 -7.94
N VAL A 486 5.95 10.81 -8.89
CA VAL A 486 4.54 10.78 -9.25
C VAL A 486 3.84 9.74 -8.37
N LEU A 487 3.03 10.21 -7.43
CA LEU A 487 2.18 9.36 -6.61
C LEU A 487 0.86 9.09 -7.32
N ARG A 488 0.44 7.84 -7.39
CA ARG A 488 -0.85 7.41 -7.94
C ARG A 488 -1.70 6.75 -6.86
N LEU A 489 -2.97 7.12 -6.81
CA LEU A 489 -3.96 6.46 -5.97
C LEU A 489 -4.40 5.15 -6.63
N GLY A 490 -4.33 4.06 -5.88
CA GLY A 490 -4.82 2.75 -6.29
C GLY A 490 -6.34 2.75 -6.41
N GLY A 491 -6.85 2.40 -7.59
CA GLY A 491 -8.28 2.44 -7.90
C GLY A 491 -9.09 1.21 -7.45
N PHE A 492 -8.43 0.12 -7.05
CA PHE A 492 -9.11 -1.16 -6.81
C PHE A 492 -10.12 -1.11 -5.67
N HIS A 493 -9.76 -0.51 -4.52
CA HIS A 493 -10.70 -0.34 -3.40
C HIS A 493 -11.85 0.62 -3.74
N THR A 494 -11.60 1.61 -4.59
CA THR A 494 -12.65 2.49 -5.13
C THR A 494 -13.64 1.70 -5.97
N GLU A 495 -13.14 0.84 -6.86
CA GLU A 495 -13.97 -0.06 -7.67
C GLU A 495 -14.77 -1.04 -6.79
N MET A 496 -14.14 -1.69 -5.82
CA MET A 496 -14.82 -2.56 -4.85
C MET A 496 -15.93 -1.81 -4.11
N SER A 497 -15.63 -0.61 -3.61
CA SER A 497 -16.61 0.22 -2.87
C SER A 497 -17.76 0.67 -3.74
N PHE A 498 -17.49 1.02 -5.00
CA PHE A 498 -18.52 1.38 -5.98
C PHE A 498 -19.44 0.20 -6.30
N LEU A 499 -18.89 -1.00 -6.51
CA LEU A 499 -19.69 -2.21 -6.74
C LEU A 499 -20.52 -2.58 -5.51
N GLY A 500 -19.94 -2.43 -4.32
CA GLY A 500 -20.65 -2.63 -3.06
C GLY A 500 -21.78 -1.60 -2.83
N SER A 501 -21.59 -0.36 -3.26
CA SER A 501 -22.61 0.69 -3.15
C SER A 501 -23.80 0.42 -4.07
N ILE A 502 -23.57 -0.13 -5.28
CA ILE A 502 -24.65 -0.64 -6.14
C ILE A 502 -25.46 -1.69 -5.38
N GLY A 503 -24.82 -2.73 -4.84
CA GLY A 503 -25.53 -3.77 -4.09
C GLY A 503 -26.30 -3.23 -2.88
N ARG A 504 -25.77 -2.22 -2.19
CA ARG A 504 -26.45 -1.57 -1.06
C ARG A 504 -27.65 -0.72 -1.50
N LEU A 505 -27.49 0.08 -2.55
CA LEU A 505 -28.54 0.95 -3.08
C LEU A 505 -29.67 0.15 -3.72
N MET A 506 -29.35 -0.99 -4.33
CA MET A 506 -30.28 -1.89 -5.01
C MET A 506 -30.85 -2.99 -4.11
N ALA A 507 -30.63 -2.91 -2.80
CA ALA A 507 -31.13 -3.90 -1.88
C ALA A 507 -32.67 -3.97 -1.94
N GLY A 508 -33.21 -5.17 -2.17
CA GLY A 508 -34.65 -5.40 -2.31
C GLY A 508 -35.25 -5.02 -3.68
N SER A 509 -34.41 -4.68 -4.67
CA SER A 509 -34.87 -4.37 -6.03
C SER A 509 -35.12 -5.59 -6.91
N GLY A 510 -34.80 -6.81 -6.46
CA GLY A 510 -34.74 -8.00 -7.30
C GLY A 510 -33.34 -8.28 -7.89
N LEU A 511 -32.34 -7.42 -7.66
CA LEU A 511 -30.99 -7.58 -8.22
C LEU A 511 -30.31 -8.87 -7.75
N HIS A 512 -30.52 -9.24 -6.50
CA HIS A 512 -29.94 -10.45 -5.93
C HIS A 512 -30.49 -11.70 -6.63
N GLU A 513 -31.81 -11.78 -6.72
CA GLU A 513 -32.58 -12.87 -7.32
C GLU A 513 -32.28 -13.02 -8.81
N VAL A 514 -32.17 -11.90 -9.54
CA VAL A 514 -31.81 -11.91 -10.97
C VAL A 514 -30.38 -12.44 -11.17
N LEU A 515 -29.43 -12.02 -10.34
CA LEU A 515 -28.05 -12.51 -10.42
C LEU A 515 -27.95 -14.00 -10.03
N GLU A 516 -28.80 -14.47 -9.12
CA GLU A 516 -28.87 -15.89 -8.72
C GLU A 516 -29.33 -16.82 -9.85
N THR A 517 -29.94 -16.28 -10.91
CA THR A 517 -30.25 -17.09 -12.10
C THR A 517 -29.00 -17.61 -12.79
N VAL A 518 -27.88 -16.87 -12.74
CA VAL A 518 -26.63 -17.19 -13.47
C VAL A 518 -25.44 -17.48 -12.54
N TYR A 519 -25.50 -17.04 -11.28
CA TYR A 519 -24.45 -17.25 -10.29
C TYR A 519 -25.01 -17.94 -9.04
N ALA A 520 -24.18 -18.73 -8.36
CA ALA A 520 -24.56 -19.31 -7.07
C ALA A 520 -24.76 -18.21 -6.01
N SER A 521 -25.73 -18.40 -5.10
CA SER A 521 -26.10 -17.45 -4.04
C SER A 521 -24.92 -16.86 -3.26
N ASN A 522 -23.98 -17.70 -2.82
CA ASN A 522 -22.78 -17.25 -2.12
C ASN A 522 -21.90 -16.31 -2.97
N ALA A 523 -21.84 -16.55 -4.29
CA ALA A 523 -21.10 -15.68 -5.20
C ALA A 523 -21.80 -14.31 -5.32
N VAL A 524 -23.13 -14.29 -5.43
CA VAL A 524 -23.93 -13.06 -5.51
C VAL A 524 -23.74 -12.20 -4.26
N ASN A 525 -23.73 -12.80 -3.06
CA ASN A 525 -23.45 -12.07 -1.82
C ASN A 525 -22.11 -11.33 -1.86
N HIS A 526 -21.06 -11.98 -2.37
CA HIS A 526 -19.75 -11.34 -2.55
C HIS A 526 -19.72 -10.32 -3.68
N MET A 527 -20.53 -10.49 -4.73
CA MET A 527 -20.65 -9.51 -5.82
C MET A 527 -21.31 -8.23 -5.31
N LEU A 528 -22.44 -8.34 -4.61
CA LEU A 528 -23.19 -7.21 -4.06
C LEU A 528 -22.47 -6.52 -2.91
N SER A 529 -21.55 -7.20 -2.24
CA SER A 529 -20.66 -6.56 -1.25
C SER A 529 -19.40 -5.94 -1.88
N GLY A 530 -19.25 -5.99 -3.22
CA GLY A 530 -18.07 -5.49 -3.93
C GLY A 530 -16.80 -6.34 -3.75
N LYS A 531 -16.88 -7.50 -3.10
CA LYS A 531 -15.73 -8.38 -2.80
C LYS A 531 -15.36 -9.30 -3.96
N ALA A 532 -16.28 -9.57 -4.88
CA ALA A 532 -16.06 -10.38 -6.08
C ALA A 532 -16.07 -9.51 -7.35
N VAL A 533 -15.13 -8.57 -7.46
CA VAL A 533 -15.06 -7.51 -8.50
C VAL A 533 -15.33 -8.03 -9.91
N SER A 534 -14.52 -8.97 -10.41
CA SER A 534 -14.65 -9.48 -11.79
C SER A 534 -16.03 -10.11 -12.07
N ARG A 535 -16.59 -10.82 -11.08
CA ARG A 535 -17.93 -11.41 -11.21
C ARG A 535 -19.00 -10.33 -11.15
N ALA A 536 -18.86 -9.35 -10.25
CA ALA A 536 -19.80 -8.26 -10.07
C ALA A 536 -19.90 -7.39 -11.33
N VAL A 537 -18.77 -6.97 -11.91
CA VAL A 537 -18.73 -6.21 -13.17
C VAL A 537 -19.46 -6.98 -14.27
N ARG A 538 -19.10 -8.25 -14.49
CA ARG A 538 -19.76 -9.09 -15.51
C ARG A 538 -21.25 -9.24 -15.25
N GLY A 539 -21.65 -9.53 -14.00
CA GLY A 539 -23.04 -9.71 -13.60
C GLY A 539 -23.87 -8.44 -13.82
N PHE A 540 -23.36 -7.28 -13.38
CA PHE A 540 -24.05 -6.00 -13.57
C PHE A 540 -24.19 -5.64 -15.05
N MET A 541 -23.18 -5.88 -15.89
CA MET A 541 -23.30 -5.67 -17.34
C MET A 541 -24.33 -6.60 -17.98
N MET A 542 -24.43 -7.86 -17.53
CA MET A 542 -25.45 -8.80 -18.02
C MET A 542 -26.87 -8.34 -17.67
N VAL A 543 -27.05 -7.86 -16.43
CA VAL A 543 -28.33 -7.31 -15.96
C VAL A 543 -28.67 -6.02 -16.72
N GLU A 544 -27.71 -5.11 -16.88
CA GLU A 544 -27.89 -3.89 -17.66
C GLU A 544 -28.33 -4.20 -19.09
N ASN A 545 -27.66 -5.15 -19.76
CA ASN A 545 -28.03 -5.58 -21.10
C ASN A 545 -29.45 -6.16 -21.16
N ALA A 546 -29.82 -7.02 -20.21
CA ALA A 546 -31.16 -7.58 -20.15
C ALA A 546 -32.24 -6.49 -19.99
N LEU A 547 -32.00 -5.50 -19.13
CA LEU A 547 -32.90 -4.36 -18.96
C LEU A 547 -32.98 -3.50 -20.22
N HIS A 548 -31.86 -3.29 -20.90
CA HIS A 548 -31.84 -2.52 -22.13
C HIS A 548 -32.65 -3.22 -23.24
N ILE A 549 -32.54 -4.53 -23.35
CA ILE A 549 -33.33 -5.34 -24.29
C ILE A 549 -34.83 -5.20 -24.00
N LEU A 550 -35.24 -5.26 -22.73
CA LEU A 550 -36.64 -5.03 -22.34
C LEU A 550 -37.12 -3.60 -22.64
N LEU A 551 -36.26 -2.59 -22.46
CA LEU A 551 -36.55 -1.22 -22.85
C LEU A 551 -36.70 -1.08 -24.37
N MET A 552 -35.85 -1.74 -25.15
CA MET A 552 -35.93 -1.74 -26.62
C MET A 552 -37.23 -2.39 -27.11
N LYS A 553 -37.65 -3.50 -26.49
CA LYS A 553 -38.95 -4.15 -26.75
C LYS A 553 -40.11 -3.19 -26.52
N GLU A 554 -40.11 -2.48 -25.40
CA GLU A 554 -41.17 -1.51 -25.06
C GLU A 554 -41.14 -0.26 -25.96
N SER A 555 -39.96 0.30 -26.20
CA SER A 555 -39.82 1.56 -26.94
C SER A 555 -39.97 1.41 -28.45
N PHE A 556 -39.56 0.28 -29.02
CA PHE A 556 -39.42 0.09 -30.47
C PHE A 556 -40.04 -1.22 -30.99
N ARG A 557 -40.74 -1.97 -30.13
CA ARG A 557 -41.40 -3.25 -30.50
C ARG A 557 -40.46 -4.28 -31.11
N VAL A 558 -39.22 -4.29 -30.65
CA VAL A 558 -38.18 -5.23 -31.11
C VAL A 558 -38.50 -6.64 -30.59
N SER A 559 -38.52 -7.62 -31.49
CA SER A 559 -38.66 -9.03 -31.15
C SER A 559 -37.44 -9.53 -30.37
N LEU A 560 -37.68 -10.26 -29.29
CA LEU A 560 -36.61 -10.87 -28.51
C LEU A 560 -36.10 -12.12 -29.22
N PRO A 561 -34.78 -12.36 -29.27
CA PRO A 561 -34.27 -13.63 -29.73
C PRO A 561 -34.65 -14.74 -28.73
N ASN A 562 -35.68 -15.52 -29.05
CA ASN A 562 -36.10 -16.68 -28.27
C ASN A 562 -35.01 -17.75 -28.31
N ALA A 563 -34.49 -18.15 -27.14
CA ALA A 563 -33.46 -19.19 -27.04
C ALA A 563 -34.00 -20.62 -27.28
N HIS A 564 -35.30 -20.80 -27.53
CA HIS A 564 -35.95 -22.12 -27.54
C HIS A 564 -36.97 -22.40 -28.66
N GLU A 565 -37.09 -21.56 -29.69
CA GLU A 565 -38.03 -21.85 -30.79
C GLU A 565 -37.28 -22.20 -32.09
N THR A 566 -37.23 -23.50 -32.36
CA THR A 566 -37.27 -24.03 -33.73
C THR A 566 -38.54 -23.53 -34.39
N ASP A 567 -38.39 -22.76 -35.47
CA ASP A 567 -39.38 -22.56 -36.53
C ASP A 567 -40.86 -22.58 -36.12
N THR A 568 -41.36 -21.48 -35.54
CA THR A 568 -42.77 -21.13 -35.66
C THR A 568 -42.92 -19.61 -35.74
N GLU A 569 -43.42 -19.16 -36.90
CA GLU A 569 -43.98 -17.85 -37.23
C GLU A 569 -43.42 -16.65 -36.44
N ALA A 570 -42.41 -16.02 -37.03
CA ALA A 570 -41.97 -14.68 -36.66
C ALA A 570 -43.18 -13.73 -36.62
N ASP A 571 -43.56 -13.31 -35.42
CA ASP A 571 -44.52 -12.23 -35.22
C ASP A 571 -43.95 -11.01 -35.97
N SER A 572 -44.57 -10.67 -37.09
CA SER A 572 -44.12 -9.62 -38.02
C SER A 572 -44.46 -8.24 -37.46
N SER A 573 -44.01 -7.97 -36.23
CA SER A 573 -43.93 -6.63 -35.69
C SER A 573 -42.80 -5.94 -36.42
N GLU A 574 -43.16 -5.08 -37.38
CA GLU A 574 -42.24 -4.23 -38.14
C GLU A 574 -41.35 -3.48 -37.14
N CYS A 575 -40.07 -3.84 -37.10
CA CYS A 575 -39.08 -3.18 -36.25
C CYS A 575 -39.04 -1.71 -36.66
N ASP A 576 -39.01 -0.81 -35.68
CA ASP A 576 -38.97 0.63 -35.95
C ASP A 576 -37.78 0.95 -36.88
N GLU A 577 -38.04 1.60 -38.03
CA GLU A 577 -37.09 1.87 -39.12
C GLU A 577 -35.79 2.50 -38.60
N ILE A 578 -35.88 3.28 -37.52
CA ILE A 578 -34.73 3.93 -36.90
C ILE A 578 -33.75 2.93 -36.25
N VAL A 579 -34.25 1.81 -35.75
CA VAL A 579 -33.42 0.75 -35.14
C VAL A 579 -32.70 -0.04 -36.23
N GLU A 580 -33.33 -0.24 -37.39
CA GLU A 580 -32.67 -0.85 -38.55
C GLU A 580 -31.52 0.04 -39.05
N LYS A 581 -31.75 1.35 -39.17
CA LYS A 581 -30.70 2.33 -39.49
C LYS A 581 -29.56 2.34 -38.47
N ALA A 582 -29.86 2.13 -37.19
CA ALA A 582 -28.83 1.98 -36.17
C ALA A 582 -28.03 0.69 -36.35
N CYS A 583 -28.65 -0.41 -36.76
CA CYS A 583 -27.93 -1.65 -37.08
C CYS A 583 -27.04 -1.51 -38.32
N GLU A 584 -27.51 -0.82 -39.37
CA GLU A 584 -26.66 -0.48 -40.52
C GLU A 584 -25.48 0.41 -40.13
N LEU A 585 -25.69 1.38 -39.23
CA LEU A 585 -24.63 2.19 -38.66
C LEU A 585 -23.62 1.34 -37.88
N TYR A 586 -24.08 0.34 -37.12
CA TYR A 586 -23.22 -0.61 -36.42
C TYR A 586 -22.36 -1.41 -37.39
N ASP A 587 -22.97 -1.97 -38.44
CA ASP A 587 -22.26 -2.80 -39.42
C ASP A 587 -21.16 -1.99 -40.14
N ARG A 588 -21.46 -0.74 -40.53
CA ARG A 588 -20.48 0.19 -41.12
C ARG A 588 -19.38 0.60 -40.13
N PHE A 589 -19.74 0.82 -38.86
CA PHE A 589 -18.77 1.19 -37.83
C PHE A 589 -17.77 0.07 -37.53
N VAL A 590 -18.25 -1.16 -37.40
CA VAL A 590 -17.39 -2.34 -37.21
C VAL A 590 -16.54 -2.63 -38.44
N ALA A 591 -17.03 -2.33 -39.65
CA ALA A 591 -16.26 -2.43 -40.89
C ALA A 591 -15.16 -1.35 -41.03
N GLY A 592 -15.10 -0.37 -40.13
CA GLY A 592 -14.17 0.77 -40.22
C GLY A 592 -14.58 1.82 -41.26
N GLU A 593 -15.84 1.81 -41.71
CA GLU A 593 -16.39 2.78 -42.67
C GLU A 593 -16.90 4.05 -41.98
N GLU A 594 -17.06 4.01 -40.65
CA GLU A 594 -17.49 5.14 -39.82
C GLU A 594 -16.48 5.39 -38.70
N THR A 595 -16.34 6.64 -38.27
CA THR A 595 -15.44 7.02 -37.18
C THR A 595 -16.18 7.11 -35.85
N THR A 596 -15.44 7.00 -34.74
CA THR A 596 -15.99 7.23 -33.39
C THR A 596 -16.69 8.59 -33.28
N GLU A 597 -16.09 9.64 -33.86
CA GLU A 597 -16.66 10.99 -33.85
C GLU A 597 -17.98 11.08 -34.64
N SER A 598 -18.07 10.40 -35.79
CA SER A 598 -19.30 10.30 -36.57
C SER A 598 -20.43 9.61 -35.78
N VAL A 599 -20.11 8.50 -35.11
CA VAL A 599 -21.07 7.76 -34.28
C VAL A 599 -21.55 8.61 -33.10
N GLU A 600 -20.65 9.33 -32.42
CA GLU A 600 -21.02 10.22 -31.30
C GLU A 600 -21.91 11.41 -31.73
N GLN A 601 -21.83 11.83 -32.99
CA GLN A 601 -22.66 12.90 -33.54
C GLN A 601 -23.90 12.39 -34.28
N SER A 602 -24.17 11.08 -34.24
CA SER A 602 -25.27 10.45 -34.96
C SER A 602 -26.65 10.97 -34.49
N SER A 603 -27.41 11.52 -35.44
CA SER A 603 -28.80 11.94 -35.21
C SER A 603 -29.72 10.76 -34.93
N ILE A 604 -29.46 9.61 -35.58
CA ILE A 604 -30.18 8.34 -35.37
C ILE A 604 -30.07 7.92 -33.90
N LEU A 605 -28.84 7.89 -33.36
CA LEU A 605 -28.60 7.51 -31.97
C LEU A 605 -29.14 8.53 -30.97
N SER A 606 -29.09 9.82 -31.33
CA SER A 606 -29.68 10.90 -30.53
C SER A 606 -31.20 10.76 -30.38
N GLU A 607 -31.90 10.41 -31.46
CA GLU A 607 -33.34 10.17 -31.45
C GLU A 607 -33.69 8.90 -30.66
N ILE A 608 -32.95 7.80 -30.88
CA ILE A 608 -33.12 6.56 -30.10
C ILE A 608 -32.91 6.82 -28.61
N SER A 609 -31.82 7.51 -28.24
CA SER A 609 -31.55 7.87 -26.85
C SER A 609 -32.70 8.69 -26.26
N THR A 610 -33.26 9.64 -27.01
CA THR A 610 -34.35 10.50 -26.53
C THR A 610 -35.62 9.69 -26.25
N LYS A 611 -35.96 8.75 -27.14
CA LYS A 611 -37.12 7.87 -27.00
C LYS A 611 -36.95 6.89 -25.84
N LEU A 612 -35.77 6.30 -25.68
CA LEU A 612 -35.43 5.46 -24.53
C LEU A 612 -35.57 6.23 -23.20
N GLU A 613 -35.05 7.45 -23.13
CA GLU A 613 -35.19 8.30 -21.93
C GLU A 613 -36.64 8.73 -21.66
N ALA A 614 -37.46 8.89 -22.70
CA ALA A 614 -38.89 9.12 -22.52
C ALA A 614 -39.61 7.88 -21.96
N THR A 615 -39.32 6.68 -22.49
CA THR A 615 -39.86 5.42 -21.97
C THR A 615 -39.43 5.17 -20.52
N LYS A 616 -38.15 5.42 -20.19
CA LYS A 616 -37.65 5.33 -18.80
C LYS A 616 -38.45 6.25 -17.87
N ARG A 617 -38.66 7.51 -18.25
CA ARG A 617 -39.46 8.47 -17.45
C ARG A 617 -40.91 8.03 -17.29
N ASN A 618 -41.53 7.51 -18.35
CA ASN A 618 -42.91 7.01 -18.28
C ASN A 618 -43.03 5.81 -17.33
N CYS A 619 -42.05 4.91 -17.36
CA CYS A 619 -41.98 3.77 -16.45
C CYS A 619 -41.91 4.21 -14.98
N VAL A 620 -41.15 5.27 -14.67
CA VAL A 620 -41.03 5.82 -13.31
C VAL A 620 -42.33 6.52 -12.87
N ASN A 621 -43.00 7.24 -13.77
CA ASN A 621 -44.23 7.95 -13.44
C ASN A 621 -45.42 7.01 -13.17
N GLN A 622 -45.48 5.86 -13.85
CA GLN A 622 -46.52 4.84 -13.59
C GLN A 622 -46.40 4.22 -12.18
N GLU A 623 -45.20 4.19 -11.60
CA GLU A 623 -44.96 3.70 -10.23
C GLU A 623 -45.52 4.61 -9.14
N HIS A 624 -45.34 5.93 -9.29
CA HIS A 624 -45.82 6.92 -8.32
C HIS A 624 -47.35 6.91 -8.18
N HIS A 625 -48.08 6.46 -9.19
CA HIS A 625 -49.53 6.29 -9.14
C HIS A 625 -50.00 4.98 -8.49
N LEU A 626 -49.15 3.96 -8.41
CA LEU A 626 -49.45 2.66 -7.78
C LEU A 626 -49.06 2.59 -6.30
N CYS A 627 -48.21 3.52 -5.84
CA CYS A 627 -47.75 3.65 -4.45
C CYS A 627 -48.47 4.77 -3.67
N GLY A 628 -49.54 5.35 -4.24
CA GLY A 628 -50.39 6.39 -3.63
C GLY A 628 -51.59 5.83 -2.89
#